data_AF-A0A1H8CN68-F1
#
_entry.id   AF-A0A1H8CN68-F1
#
_cell.length_a   1.000
_cell.length_b   1.000
_cell.length_c   1.000
_cell.angle_alpha   90.00
_cell.angle_beta   90.00
_cell.angle_gamma   90.00
#
_symmetry.space_group_name_H-M   'P 1'
#
loop_
_entity.id
_entity.type
_entity.pdbx_description
1 polymer ?
#
loop_
_entity_poly.entity_id
_entity_poly.type
_entity_poly.pdbx_seq_one_letter_code
_entity_poly.pdbx_strand_id
1 'polypeptide(L)'
;MNWLETGLKYMFRGIGFAIYFPFYLLFRIVELFYTYLIIVPLAWVWEKAVSPVLRFIWQYFAVPVWMYLIYHPFRWLWMQILYPFFRFIAIYMLIPFCKFLWLWIIYPVLYYLIYYPLYLVWKYVLYWLYKEVILFVLRWCEIIAKFILKGIWWVWLHIIWHPLRWIILHLIYYPVRWIWLNMIYPVLQLVYKEIVKPVADWFRKIMS
;
A
#
# COMPACT_ATOMS: atom_id res chain seq x y z
N MET A 1 -9.16 -65.85 -45.34
CA MET A 1 -9.24 -64.76 -46.34
C MET A 1 -8.26 -63.62 -46.07
N ASN A 2 -7.98 -63.26 -44.81
CA ASN A 2 -7.09 -62.13 -44.44
C ASN A 2 -5.61 -62.26 -44.88
N TRP A 3 -5.09 -63.47 -45.06
CA TRP A 3 -3.67 -63.67 -45.45
C TRP A 3 -3.36 -63.27 -46.89
N LEU A 4 -4.33 -63.43 -47.81
CA LEU A 4 -4.18 -63.06 -49.22
C LEU A 4 -4.20 -61.54 -49.43
N GLU A 5 -5.11 -60.84 -48.75
CA GLU A 5 -5.20 -59.38 -48.80
C GLU A 5 -3.95 -58.71 -48.21
N THR A 6 -3.46 -59.26 -47.09
CA THR A 6 -2.22 -58.79 -46.46
C THR A 6 -1.02 -59.04 -47.39
N GLY A 7 -0.94 -60.21 -48.03
CA GLY A 7 0.10 -60.53 -49.01
C GLY A 7 0.11 -59.60 -50.23
N LEU A 8 -1.06 -59.34 -50.82
CA LEU A 8 -1.21 -58.41 -51.95
C LEU A 8 -0.80 -56.99 -51.56
N LYS A 9 -1.18 -56.51 -50.37
CA LYS A 9 -0.80 -55.17 -49.89
C LYS A 9 0.72 -55.02 -49.72
N TYR A 10 1.40 -56.05 -49.23
CA TYR A 10 2.87 -56.06 -49.14
C TYR A 10 3.52 -56.15 -50.53
N MET A 11 2.94 -56.90 -51.47
CA MET A 11 3.41 -56.93 -52.86
C MET A 11 3.28 -55.57 -53.54
N PHE A 12 2.13 -54.89 -53.43
CA PHE A 12 1.95 -53.54 -54.00
C PHE A 12 2.86 -52.50 -53.35
N ARG A 13 3.13 -52.60 -52.04
CA ARG A 13 4.14 -51.77 -51.37
C ARG A 13 5.56 -52.07 -51.85
N GLY A 14 5.88 -53.33 -52.12
CA GLY A 14 7.15 -53.74 -52.70
C GLY A 14 7.35 -53.18 -54.11
N ILE A 15 6.31 -53.23 -54.95
CA ILE A 15 6.33 -52.64 -56.30
C ILE A 15 6.43 -51.12 -56.22
N GLY A 16 5.62 -50.47 -55.38
CA GLY A 16 5.68 -49.03 -55.15
C GLY A 16 7.06 -48.58 -54.65
N PHE A 17 7.68 -49.34 -53.75
CA PHE A 17 9.05 -49.10 -53.32
C PHE A 17 10.05 -49.31 -54.46
N ALA A 18 9.96 -50.39 -55.24
CA ALA A 18 10.85 -50.64 -56.36
C ALA A 18 10.81 -49.53 -57.42
N ILE A 19 9.65 -48.92 -57.65
CA ILE A 19 9.48 -47.79 -58.56
C ILE A 19 9.95 -46.47 -57.93
N TYR A 20 9.54 -46.18 -56.68
CA TYR A 20 9.84 -44.90 -56.02
C TYR A 20 11.31 -44.78 -55.58
N PHE A 21 11.89 -45.87 -55.08
CA PHE A 21 13.24 -45.90 -54.53
C PHE A 21 14.32 -45.36 -55.49
N PRO A 22 14.39 -45.72 -56.79
CA PRO A 22 15.39 -45.17 -57.69
C PRO A 22 15.23 -43.65 -57.91
N PHE A 23 14.01 -43.11 -57.97
CA PHE A 23 13.78 -41.67 -58.08
C PHE A 23 14.16 -40.93 -56.81
N TYR A 24 13.78 -41.47 -55.64
CA TYR A 24 14.17 -40.90 -54.35
C TYR A 24 15.69 -40.91 -54.16
N LEU A 25 16.35 -42.02 -54.56
CA LEU A 25 17.80 -42.15 -54.49
C LEU A 25 18.49 -41.17 -55.44
N LEU A 26 17.99 -41.00 -56.67
CA LEU A 26 18.48 -39.97 -57.60
C LEU A 26 18.33 -38.56 -57.02
N PHE A 27 17.17 -38.24 -56.46
CA PHE A 27 16.94 -36.92 -55.85
C PHE A 27 17.89 -36.66 -54.69
N ARG A 28 18.12 -37.65 -53.82
CA ARG A 28 19.07 -37.55 -52.71
C ARG A 28 20.51 -37.42 -53.18
N ILE A 29 20.91 -38.11 -54.24
CA ILE A 29 22.23 -37.94 -54.85
C ILE A 29 22.38 -36.52 -55.38
N VAL A 30 21.40 -36.00 -56.10
CA VAL A 30 21.42 -34.62 -56.63
C VAL A 30 21.49 -33.59 -55.51
N GLU A 31 20.72 -33.78 -54.43
CA GLU A 31 20.75 -32.91 -53.26
C GLU A 31 22.12 -32.91 -52.56
N LEU A 32 22.76 -34.08 -52.42
CA LEU A 32 24.11 -34.20 -51.89
C LEU A 32 25.12 -33.46 -52.78
N PHE A 33 25.06 -33.68 -54.09
CA PHE A 33 25.91 -32.95 -55.03
C PHE A 33 25.67 -31.44 -54.95
N TYR A 34 24.42 -30.98 -54.94
CA TYR A 34 24.11 -29.56 -54.82
C TYR A 34 24.67 -28.94 -53.53
N THR A 35 24.50 -29.63 -52.41
CA THR A 35 24.95 -29.15 -51.11
C THR A 35 26.47 -29.09 -51.01
N TYR A 36 27.15 -30.19 -51.33
CA TYR A 36 28.61 -30.28 -51.17
C TYR A 36 29.38 -29.53 -52.26
N LEU A 37 28.83 -29.44 -53.48
CA LEU A 37 29.54 -28.89 -54.63
C LEU A 37 29.21 -27.41 -54.85
N ILE A 38 28.02 -26.93 -54.44
CA ILE A 38 27.64 -25.52 -54.60
C ILE A 38 27.58 -24.79 -53.26
N ILE A 39 26.78 -25.28 -52.30
CA ILE A 39 26.53 -24.53 -51.06
C ILE A 39 27.80 -24.43 -50.20
N VAL A 40 28.51 -25.54 -49.97
CA VAL A 40 29.69 -25.55 -49.09
C VAL A 40 30.81 -24.62 -49.62
N PRO A 41 31.20 -24.67 -50.91
CA PRO A 41 32.18 -23.74 -51.45
C PRO A 41 31.70 -22.28 -51.40
N LEU A 42 30.42 -22.03 -51.69
CA LEU A 42 29.87 -20.67 -51.66
C LEU A 42 29.87 -20.10 -50.23
N ALA A 43 29.50 -20.90 -49.23
CA ALA A 43 29.56 -20.52 -47.82
C ALA A 43 31.01 -20.23 -47.39
N TRP A 44 31.95 -21.07 -47.82
CA TRP A 44 33.37 -20.84 -47.56
C TRP A 44 33.87 -19.52 -48.18
N VAL A 45 33.50 -19.22 -49.43
CA VAL A 45 33.83 -17.94 -50.09
C VAL A 45 33.16 -16.77 -49.35
N TRP A 46 31.92 -16.92 -48.92
CA TRP A 46 31.22 -15.90 -48.15
C TRP A 46 31.94 -15.59 -46.83
N GLU A 47 32.30 -16.61 -46.07
CA GLU A 47 32.96 -16.44 -44.77
C GLU A 47 34.39 -15.94 -44.88
N LYS A 48 35.15 -16.40 -45.87
CA LYS A 48 36.58 -16.08 -46.00
C LYS A 48 36.86 -14.83 -46.81
N ALA A 49 36.05 -14.51 -47.81
CA ALA A 49 36.27 -13.36 -48.68
C ALA A 49 35.23 -12.27 -48.46
N VAL A 50 33.94 -12.58 -48.63
CA VAL A 50 32.91 -11.53 -48.73
C VAL A 50 32.62 -10.88 -47.38
N SER A 51 32.41 -11.66 -46.33
CA SER A 51 32.09 -11.17 -44.99
C SER A 51 33.18 -10.27 -44.41
N PRO A 52 34.49 -10.64 -44.45
CA PRO A 52 35.56 -9.76 -43.99
C PRO A 52 35.62 -8.44 -44.77
N VAL A 53 35.46 -8.49 -46.09
CA VAL A 53 35.46 -7.28 -46.94
C VAL A 53 34.28 -6.38 -46.62
N LEU A 54 33.07 -6.94 -46.47
CA LEU A 54 31.89 -6.16 -46.10
C LEU A 54 32.03 -5.57 -44.70
N ARG A 55 32.56 -6.31 -43.72
CA ARG A 55 32.84 -5.78 -42.38
C ARG A 55 33.86 -4.66 -42.42
N PHE A 56 34.90 -4.79 -43.24
CA PHE A 56 35.90 -3.76 -43.44
C PHE A 56 35.26 -2.49 -44.03
N ILE A 57 34.49 -2.61 -45.13
CA ILE A 57 33.77 -1.48 -45.73
C ILE A 57 32.82 -0.85 -44.71
N TRP A 58 32.10 -1.65 -43.94
CA TRP A 58 31.18 -1.14 -42.94
C TRP A 58 31.89 -0.33 -41.86
N GLN A 59 32.94 -0.89 -41.26
CA GLN A 59 33.65 -0.27 -40.14
C GLN A 59 34.50 0.93 -40.55
N TYR A 60 35.14 0.89 -41.71
CA TYR A 60 36.09 1.93 -42.13
C TYR A 60 35.47 2.98 -43.06
N PHE A 61 34.38 2.66 -43.77
CA PHE A 61 33.71 3.61 -44.65
C PHE A 61 32.31 3.98 -44.14
N ALA A 62 31.41 3.01 -44.01
CA ALA A 62 30.00 3.32 -43.74
C ALA A 62 29.81 4.02 -42.39
N VAL A 63 30.42 3.51 -41.31
CA VAL A 63 30.29 4.09 -39.98
C VAL A 63 30.90 5.49 -39.90
N PRO A 64 32.16 5.73 -40.33
CA PRO A 64 32.74 7.07 -40.28
C PRO A 64 31.96 8.07 -41.14
N VAL A 65 31.58 7.69 -42.36
CA VAL A 65 30.78 8.57 -43.23
C VAL A 65 29.45 8.91 -42.58
N TRP A 66 28.73 7.94 -42.01
CA TRP A 66 27.49 8.22 -41.31
C TRP A 66 27.68 9.18 -40.12
N MET A 67 28.74 8.95 -39.34
CA MET A 67 29.00 9.70 -38.12
C MET A 67 29.37 11.16 -38.43
N TYR A 68 30.28 11.38 -39.38
CA TYR A 68 30.76 12.71 -39.73
C TYR A 68 29.82 13.47 -40.66
N LEU A 69 29.13 12.79 -41.59
CA LEU A 69 28.32 13.46 -42.61
C LEU A 69 26.89 13.71 -42.13
N ILE A 70 26.36 12.90 -41.21
CA ILE A 70 24.97 13.00 -40.74
C ILE A 70 24.92 13.30 -39.25
N TYR A 71 25.48 12.44 -38.40
CA TYR A 71 25.27 12.54 -36.96
C TYR A 71 25.87 13.81 -36.35
N HIS A 72 27.14 14.11 -36.61
CA HIS A 72 27.80 15.30 -36.10
C HIS A 72 27.15 16.61 -36.55
N PRO A 73 26.86 16.85 -37.85
CA PRO A 73 26.23 18.08 -38.29
C PRO A 73 24.80 18.22 -37.76
N PHE A 74 24.03 17.12 -37.69
CA PHE A 74 22.68 17.18 -37.13
C PHE A 74 22.70 17.48 -35.63
N ARG A 75 23.62 16.86 -34.88
CA ARG A 75 23.83 17.17 -33.46
C ARG A 75 24.25 18.62 -33.26
N TRP A 76 25.14 19.13 -34.10
CA TRP A 76 25.55 20.54 -34.06
C TRP A 76 24.36 21.46 -34.34
N LEU A 77 23.57 21.18 -35.39
CA LEU A 77 22.37 21.93 -35.75
C LEU A 77 21.36 21.93 -34.60
N TRP A 78 21.15 20.78 -33.96
CA TRP A 78 20.28 20.66 -32.81
C TRP A 78 20.76 21.55 -31.65
N MET A 79 22.04 21.46 -31.28
CA MET A 79 22.58 22.17 -30.12
C MET A 79 22.71 23.67 -30.33
N GLN A 80 23.07 24.10 -31.54
CA GLN A 80 23.39 25.50 -31.83
C GLN A 80 22.20 26.29 -32.36
N ILE A 81 21.24 25.64 -33.01
CA ILE A 81 20.13 26.34 -33.69
C ILE A 81 18.80 25.94 -33.05
N LEU A 82 18.42 24.68 -33.12
CA LEU A 82 17.06 24.26 -32.73
C LEU A 82 16.83 24.39 -31.22
N TYR A 83 17.73 23.87 -30.40
CA TYR A 83 17.60 23.93 -28.95
C TYR A 83 17.50 25.36 -28.40
N PRO A 84 18.40 26.30 -28.73
CA PRO A 84 18.28 27.68 -28.24
C PRO A 84 17.03 28.37 -28.80
N PHE A 85 16.63 28.08 -30.04
CA PHE A 85 15.40 28.61 -30.62
C PHE A 85 14.15 28.13 -29.88
N PHE A 86 14.02 26.83 -29.61
CA PHE A 86 12.90 26.30 -28.83
C PHE A 86 12.91 26.81 -27.40
N ARG A 87 14.09 26.93 -26.78
CA ARG A 87 14.23 27.53 -25.45
C ARG A 87 13.78 28.99 -25.45
N PHE A 88 14.12 29.75 -26.49
CA PHE A 88 13.66 31.12 -26.67
C PHE A 88 12.14 31.18 -26.79
N ILE A 89 11.52 30.39 -27.67
CA ILE A 89 10.06 30.33 -27.81
C ILE A 89 9.40 29.97 -26.48
N ALA A 90 9.91 28.97 -25.79
CA ALA A 90 9.34 28.54 -24.52
C ALA A 90 9.36 29.67 -23.48
N ILE A 91 10.50 30.34 -23.31
CA ILE A 91 10.68 31.36 -22.29
C ILE A 91 9.93 32.65 -22.63
N TYR A 92 10.00 33.10 -23.88
CA TYR A 92 9.52 34.43 -24.26
C TYR A 92 8.11 34.43 -24.82
N MET A 93 7.61 33.30 -25.34
CA MET A 93 6.25 33.22 -25.90
C MET A 93 5.36 32.34 -25.04
N LEU A 94 5.77 31.10 -24.79
CA LEU A 94 4.89 30.10 -24.20
C LEU A 94 4.62 30.36 -22.71
N ILE A 95 5.65 30.65 -21.91
CA ILE A 95 5.48 30.97 -20.48
C ILE A 95 4.59 32.21 -20.28
N PRO A 96 4.84 33.37 -20.94
CA PRO A 96 3.98 34.54 -20.80
C PRO A 96 2.55 34.28 -21.26
N PHE A 97 2.37 33.53 -22.36
CA PHE A 97 1.05 33.17 -22.86
C PHE A 97 0.30 32.27 -21.87
N CYS A 98 0.94 31.25 -21.31
CA CYS A 98 0.34 30.40 -20.27
C CYS A 98 -0.02 31.21 -19.02
N LYS A 99 0.86 32.14 -18.60
CA LYS A 99 0.57 33.04 -17.47
C LYS A 99 -0.62 33.95 -17.77
N PHE A 100 -0.72 34.47 -18.99
CA PHE A 100 -1.85 35.25 -19.44
C PHE A 100 -3.15 34.42 -19.40
N LEU A 101 -3.16 33.23 -20.01
CA LEU A 101 -4.31 32.32 -19.97
C LEU A 101 -4.73 31.99 -18.54
N TRP A 102 -3.74 31.73 -17.66
CA TRP A 102 -4.01 31.43 -16.26
C TRP A 102 -4.69 32.61 -15.56
N LEU A 103 -4.11 33.81 -15.64
CA LEU A 103 -4.60 34.97 -14.91
C LEU A 103 -5.91 35.53 -15.45
N TRP A 104 -6.11 35.49 -16.77
CA TRP A 104 -7.24 36.16 -17.42
C TRP A 104 -8.40 35.25 -17.76
N ILE A 105 -8.17 33.95 -17.92
CA ILE A 105 -9.21 33.01 -18.34
C ILE A 105 -9.46 31.99 -17.25
N ILE A 106 -8.43 31.22 -16.90
CA ILE A 106 -8.62 30.05 -16.02
C ILE A 106 -8.93 30.50 -14.59
N TYR A 107 -8.16 31.43 -14.04
CA TYR A 107 -8.34 31.89 -12.66
C TYR A 107 -9.70 32.56 -12.44
N PRO A 108 -10.17 33.51 -13.27
CA PRO A 108 -11.49 34.11 -13.09
C PRO A 108 -12.61 33.08 -13.23
N VAL A 109 -12.53 32.17 -14.20
CA VAL A 109 -13.52 31.11 -14.38
C VAL A 109 -13.59 30.22 -13.14
N LEU A 110 -12.45 29.75 -12.63
CA LEU A 110 -12.41 28.94 -11.39
C LEU A 110 -12.91 29.72 -10.18
N TYR A 111 -12.49 30.98 -10.04
CA TYR A 111 -12.86 31.80 -8.90
C TYR A 111 -14.37 32.10 -8.88
N TYR A 112 -14.93 32.56 -9.99
CA TYR A 112 -16.33 32.99 -10.04
C TYR A 112 -17.32 31.85 -10.24
N LEU A 113 -16.97 30.76 -10.95
CA LEU A 113 -17.89 29.64 -11.15
C LEU A 113 -17.84 28.61 -10.03
N ILE A 114 -16.70 28.43 -9.37
CA ILE A 114 -16.52 27.35 -8.39
C ILE A 114 -16.36 27.91 -7.00
N TYR A 115 -15.31 28.71 -6.77
CA TYR A 115 -14.98 29.19 -5.43
C TYR A 115 -16.06 30.10 -4.85
N TYR A 116 -16.53 31.08 -5.62
CA TYR A 116 -17.49 32.06 -5.13
C TYR A 116 -18.85 31.45 -4.76
N PRO A 117 -19.47 30.56 -5.57
CA PRO A 117 -20.70 29.87 -5.17
C PRO A 117 -20.51 28.97 -3.95
N LEU A 118 -19.40 28.24 -3.86
CA LEU A 118 -19.08 27.43 -2.68
C LEU A 118 -18.93 28.29 -1.42
N TYR A 119 -18.25 29.44 -1.54
CA TYR A 119 -18.13 30.40 -0.45
C TYR A 119 -19.49 30.95 -0.01
N LEU A 120 -20.38 31.26 -0.95
CA LEU A 120 -21.75 31.70 -0.63
C LEU A 120 -22.54 30.59 0.09
N VAL A 121 -22.49 29.35 -0.40
CA VAL A 121 -23.15 28.22 0.27
C VAL A 121 -22.60 28.03 1.67
N TRP A 122 -21.27 28.11 1.84
CA TRP A 122 -20.66 28.02 3.16
C TRP A 122 -21.14 29.14 4.09
N LYS A 123 -21.06 30.39 3.64
CA LYS A 123 -21.36 31.56 4.47
C LYS A 123 -22.84 31.68 4.83
N TYR A 124 -23.72 31.45 3.87
CA TYR A 124 -25.15 31.74 4.03
C TYR A 124 -25.97 30.50 4.43
N VAL A 125 -25.58 29.31 3.98
CA VAL A 125 -26.33 28.09 4.29
C VAL A 125 -25.67 27.35 5.45
N LEU A 126 -24.42 26.93 5.28
CA LEU A 126 -23.78 26.01 6.23
C LEU A 126 -23.40 26.70 7.53
N TYR A 127 -22.82 27.89 7.48
CA TYR A 127 -22.43 28.64 8.67
C TYR A 127 -23.64 29.08 9.50
N TRP A 128 -24.70 29.52 8.82
CA TRP A 128 -25.96 29.84 9.49
C TRP A 128 -26.59 28.61 10.16
N LEU A 129 -26.68 27.49 9.43
CA LEU A 129 -27.21 26.22 9.96
C LEU A 129 -26.37 25.71 11.14
N TYR A 130 -25.05 25.81 11.04
CA TYR A 130 -24.15 25.44 12.13
C TYR A 130 -24.40 26.29 13.37
N LYS A 131 -24.47 27.61 13.21
CA LYS A 131 -24.58 28.54 14.33
C LYS A 131 -25.97 28.50 14.99
N GLU A 132 -27.03 28.49 14.20
CA GLU A 132 -28.40 28.59 14.72
C GLU A 132 -28.98 27.22 15.09
N VAL A 133 -28.71 26.18 14.29
CA VAL A 133 -29.32 24.86 14.52
C VAL A 133 -28.36 23.96 15.30
N ILE A 134 -27.18 23.68 14.76
CA ILE A 134 -26.28 22.67 15.35
C ILE A 134 -25.81 23.10 16.74
N LEU A 135 -25.34 24.34 16.88
CA LEU A 135 -24.82 24.84 18.15
C LEU A 135 -25.92 24.92 19.21
N PHE A 136 -27.14 25.35 18.83
CA PHE A 136 -28.29 25.34 19.72
C PHE A 136 -28.66 23.93 20.18
N VAL A 137 -28.78 22.99 19.23
CA VAL A 137 -29.07 21.58 19.53
C VAL A 137 -28.01 20.99 20.46
N LEU A 138 -26.73 21.24 20.18
CA LEU A 138 -25.62 20.78 21.02
C LEU A 138 -25.72 21.32 22.46
N ARG A 139 -26.07 22.60 22.63
CA ARG A 139 -26.29 23.18 23.97
C ARG A 139 -27.43 22.50 24.71
N TRP A 140 -28.53 22.19 24.04
CA TRP A 140 -29.64 21.46 24.66
C TRP A 140 -29.28 20.01 24.99
N CYS A 141 -28.55 19.32 24.11
CA CYS A 141 -28.02 18.00 24.39
C CYS A 141 -27.09 18.01 25.61
N GLU A 142 -26.24 19.04 25.76
CA GLU A 142 -25.38 19.19 26.93
C GLU A 142 -26.18 19.36 28.22
N ILE A 143 -27.24 20.17 28.19
CA ILE A 143 -28.14 20.36 29.34
C ILE A 143 -28.83 19.03 29.70
N ILE A 144 -29.39 18.33 28.72
CA ILE A 144 -30.06 17.05 28.93
C ILE A 144 -29.08 16.01 29.48
N ALA A 145 -27.87 15.93 28.93
CA ALA A 145 -26.83 15.03 29.42
C ALA A 145 -26.48 15.32 30.90
N LYS A 146 -26.36 16.59 31.28
CA LYS A 146 -26.15 17.00 32.68
C LYS A 146 -27.31 16.58 33.58
N PHE A 147 -28.56 16.71 33.12
CA PHE A 147 -29.73 16.25 33.86
C PHE A 147 -29.75 14.73 34.03
N ILE A 148 -29.45 13.97 32.97
CA ILE A 148 -29.38 12.51 33.03
C ILE A 148 -28.31 12.07 34.02
N LEU A 149 -27.10 12.64 33.96
CA LEU A 149 -26.02 12.33 34.89
C LEU A 149 -26.40 12.67 36.34
N LYS A 150 -27.06 13.81 36.56
CA LYS A 150 -27.56 14.18 37.89
C LYS A 150 -28.63 13.20 38.39
N GLY A 151 -29.52 12.74 37.51
CA GLY A 151 -30.53 11.73 37.82
C GLY A 151 -29.89 10.39 38.20
N ILE A 152 -28.93 9.91 37.41
CA ILE A 152 -28.17 8.69 37.69
C ILE A 152 -27.46 8.80 39.04
N TRP A 153 -26.78 9.93 39.29
CA TRP A 153 -26.11 10.18 40.56
C TRP A 153 -27.09 10.19 41.74
N TRP A 154 -28.24 10.83 41.59
CA TRP A 154 -29.27 10.86 42.62
C TRP A 154 -29.81 9.45 42.94
N VAL A 155 -30.10 8.66 41.90
CA VAL A 155 -30.52 7.26 42.01
C VAL A 155 -29.46 6.43 42.71
N TRP A 156 -28.20 6.55 42.30
CA TRP A 156 -27.08 5.87 42.94
C TRP A 156 -26.98 6.19 44.44
N LEU A 157 -27.09 7.46 44.80
CA LEU A 157 -27.04 7.88 46.19
C LEU A 157 -28.22 7.35 47.01
N HIS A 158 -29.45 7.53 46.54
CA HIS A 158 -30.65 7.27 47.34
C HIS A 158 -31.07 5.81 47.34
N ILE A 159 -30.93 5.12 46.20
CA ILE A 159 -31.39 3.73 46.05
C ILE A 159 -30.30 2.75 46.47
N ILE A 160 -29.02 3.07 46.28
CA ILE A 160 -27.92 2.13 46.55
C ILE A 160 -27.16 2.57 47.80
N TRP A 161 -26.56 3.76 47.79
CA TRP A 161 -25.63 4.15 48.84
C TRP A 161 -26.27 4.31 50.22
N HIS A 162 -27.38 5.05 50.33
CA HIS A 162 -28.09 5.25 51.60
C HIS A 162 -28.54 3.94 52.26
N PRO A 163 -29.24 3.03 51.58
CA PRO A 163 -29.65 1.76 52.20
C PRO A 163 -28.45 0.85 52.47
N LEU A 164 -27.46 0.78 51.59
CA LEU A 164 -26.25 -0.01 51.85
C LEU A 164 -25.50 0.51 53.09
N ARG A 165 -25.32 1.83 53.20
CA ARG A 165 -24.74 2.46 54.39
C ARG A 165 -25.56 2.17 55.64
N TRP A 166 -26.89 2.22 55.55
CA TRP A 166 -27.76 1.91 56.67
C TRP A 166 -27.58 0.46 57.13
N ILE A 167 -27.57 -0.50 56.20
CA ILE A 167 -27.34 -1.93 56.46
C ILE A 167 -25.97 -2.12 57.11
N ILE A 168 -24.90 -1.55 56.55
CA ILE A 168 -23.55 -1.67 57.11
C ILE A 168 -23.51 -1.13 58.54
N LEU A 169 -24.11 0.04 58.78
CA LEU A 169 -24.11 0.65 60.11
C LEU A 169 -24.91 -0.19 61.12
N HIS A 170 -26.11 -0.64 60.76
CA HIS A 170 -27.02 -1.30 61.69
C HIS A 170 -26.76 -2.80 61.86
N LEU A 171 -26.33 -3.48 60.79
CA LEU A 171 -26.13 -4.92 60.80
C LEU A 171 -24.70 -5.31 61.18
N ILE A 172 -23.70 -4.48 60.83
CA ILE A 172 -22.30 -4.81 61.06
C ILE A 172 -21.71 -3.90 62.14
N TYR A 173 -21.72 -2.59 61.93
CA TYR A 173 -20.95 -1.68 62.79
C TYR A 173 -21.47 -1.61 64.23
N TYR A 174 -22.77 -1.35 64.44
CA TYR A 174 -23.32 -1.28 65.80
C TYR A 174 -23.20 -2.60 66.58
N PRO A 175 -23.52 -3.78 65.99
CA PRO A 175 -23.35 -5.05 66.68
C PRO A 175 -21.89 -5.38 66.99
N VAL A 176 -20.98 -5.19 66.04
CA VAL A 176 -19.54 -5.43 66.26
C VAL A 176 -18.99 -4.48 67.32
N ARG A 177 -19.37 -3.20 67.28
CA ARG A 177 -18.98 -2.23 68.31
C ARG A 177 -19.53 -2.61 69.69
N TRP A 178 -20.76 -3.10 69.76
CA TRP A 178 -21.37 -3.57 71.00
C TRP A 178 -20.65 -4.80 71.55
N ILE A 179 -20.36 -5.81 70.71
CA ILE A 179 -19.58 -7.00 71.11
C ILE A 179 -18.18 -6.59 71.58
N TRP A 180 -17.52 -5.68 70.86
CA TRP A 180 -16.21 -5.17 71.23
C TRP A 180 -16.26 -4.53 72.62
N LEU A 181 -17.20 -3.62 72.86
CA LEU A 181 -17.28 -2.87 74.11
C LEU A 181 -17.76 -3.72 75.30
N ASN A 182 -18.66 -4.68 75.08
CA ASN A 182 -19.30 -5.42 76.18
C ASN A 182 -18.73 -6.81 76.42
N MET A 183 -18.14 -7.46 75.42
CA MET A 183 -17.60 -8.82 75.55
C MET A 183 -16.08 -8.83 75.52
N ILE A 184 -15.48 -8.19 74.51
CA ILE A 184 -14.04 -8.33 74.26
C ILE A 184 -13.22 -7.37 75.13
N TYR A 185 -13.60 -6.09 75.18
CA TYR A 185 -12.90 -5.06 75.93
C TYR A 185 -12.81 -5.33 77.44
N PRO A 186 -13.90 -5.69 78.17
CA PRO A 186 -13.81 -5.95 79.60
C PRO A 186 -12.96 -7.20 79.90
N VAL A 187 -13.03 -8.23 79.05
CA VAL A 187 -12.18 -9.43 79.18
C VAL A 187 -10.71 -9.09 78.93
N LEU A 188 -10.39 -8.35 77.86
CA LEU A 188 -9.04 -7.85 77.61
C LEU A 188 -8.51 -6.98 78.75
N GLN A 189 -9.37 -6.13 79.32
CA GLN A 189 -9.01 -5.27 80.44
C GLN A 189 -8.71 -6.09 81.71
N LEU A 190 -9.48 -7.15 81.98
CA LEU A 190 -9.21 -8.09 83.07
C LEU A 190 -7.91 -8.85 82.84
N VAL A 191 -7.71 -9.46 81.67
CA VAL A 191 -6.47 -10.16 81.30
C VAL A 191 -5.26 -9.22 81.42
N TYR A 192 -5.39 -7.98 80.96
CA TYR A 192 -4.34 -6.99 81.09
C TYR A 192 -4.03 -6.69 82.56
N LYS A 193 -5.06 -6.53 83.39
CA LYS A 193 -4.91 -6.20 84.82
C LYS A 193 -4.37 -7.38 85.65
N GLU A 194 -4.80 -8.61 85.36
CA GLU A 194 -4.48 -9.80 86.15
C GLU A 194 -3.24 -10.56 85.67
N ILE A 195 -2.91 -10.51 84.38
CA ILE A 195 -1.78 -11.27 83.81
C ILE A 195 -0.71 -10.29 83.34
N VAL A 196 -1.04 -9.43 82.37
CA VAL A 196 -0.02 -8.63 81.67
C VAL A 196 0.66 -7.64 82.61
N LYS A 197 -0.11 -6.92 83.43
CA LYS A 197 0.39 -5.92 84.37
C LYS A 197 1.30 -6.54 85.44
N PRO A 198 0.90 -7.58 86.20
CA PRO A 198 1.78 -8.19 87.19
C PRO A 198 2.98 -8.91 86.57
N VAL A 199 2.84 -9.54 85.39
CA VAL A 199 3.99 -10.13 84.67
C VAL A 199 4.96 -9.04 84.21
N ALA A 200 4.46 -7.91 83.70
CA ALA A 200 5.30 -6.77 83.34
C ALA A 200 6.01 -6.16 84.56
N ASP A 201 5.31 -6.04 85.69
CA ASP A 201 5.90 -5.57 86.96
C ASP A 201 6.93 -6.57 87.52
N TRP A 202 6.71 -7.88 87.38
CA TRP A 202 7.67 -8.93 87.73
C TRP A 202 8.91 -8.91 86.82
N PHE A 203 8.73 -8.81 85.49
CA PHE A 203 9.83 -8.70 84.54
C PHE A 203 10.66 -7.43 84.78
N ARG A 204 9.98 -6.31 85.08
CA ARG A 204 10.62 -5.03 85.40
C ARG A 204 11.45 -5.12 86.70
N LYS A 205 11.06 -5.97 87.65
CA LYS A 205 11.84 -6.26 88.87
C LYS A 205 13.02 -7.20 88.64
N ILE A 206 12.99 -8.06 87.62
CA ILE A 206 14.10 -8.98 87.30
C ILE A 206 15.19 -8.30 86.47
N MET A 207 14.81 -7.34 85.62
CA MET A 207 15.74 -6.57 84.78
C MET A 207 16.33 -5.33 85.47
N SER A 208 15.94 -5.06 86.72
CA SER A 208 16.55 -4.04 87.60
C SER A 208 17.49 -4.71 88.59
#